data_AF-A0A942VRF5-F1
#
_entry.id   AF-A0A942VRF5-F1
#
_cell.length_a   1.000
_cell.length_b   1.000
_cell.length_c   1.000
_cell.angle_alpha   90.00
_cell.angle_beta   90.00
_cell.angle_gamma   90.00
#
_symmetry.space_group_name_H-M   'P 1'
#
loop_
_entity.id
_entity.type
_entity.pdbx_description
1 polymer ?
#
loop_
_entity_poly.entity_id
_entity_poly.type
_entity_poly.pdbx_seq_one_letter_code
_entity_poly.pdbx_strand_id
1 'polypeptide(L)'
;MKGLTTEMKEQVRSALIAYRSNYPTLNRAAESLQGVSSATVSQLCNGKYELISDEMFVRIATQIGFAFDSWNLHEGKTFKEITFALSDAQAYKNVTWIVGDAGCGKTTAAIEYRRTHRNVFYILCSEDMRRSDFVREIAKQVGAPTDTTNLRDMLENAISMISFLGNPLLVFDEGDKLTDSVFNYFISIYNRLEGHSGIVFLSTDYIKRRMEAGLRYNKKGYKEINSRIGRRFFDVSPTEQTDIYAICQANNLTDRADIEEVLKDARRSDNDLRRVKRCIHRQKRIIEARMKKGGSNE
;
A
#
# COMPACT_ATOMS: atom_id res chain seq x y z
N MET A 1 -14.66 -11.45 -20.99
CA MET A 1 -13.82 -12.14 -19.98
C MET A 1 -14.49 -13.46 -19.66
N LYS A 2 -13.74 -14.57 -19.56
CA LYS A 2 -14.28 -15.76 -18.87
C LYS A 2 -14.60 -15.33 -17.43
N GLY A 3 -15.76 -15.70 -16.92
CA GLY A 3 -16.17 -15.36 -15.55
C GLY A 3 -15.18 -15.89 -14.51
N LEU A 4 -15.19 -15.29 -13.32
CA LEU A 4 -14.37 -15.74 -12.19
C LEU A 4 -14.74 -17.18 -11.82
N THR A 5 -13.74 -18.03 -11.67
CA THR A 5 -13.96 -19.41 -11.18
C THR A 5 -14.39 -19.39 -9.72
N THR A 6 -15.05 -20.46 -9.26
CA THR A 6 -15.43 -20.60 -7.84
C THR A 6 -14.21 -20.51 -6.92
N GLU A 7 -13.07 -21.06 -7.33
CA GLU A 7 -11.82 -20.99 -6.58
C GLU A 7 -11.33 -19.54 -6.42
N MET A 8 -11.34 -18.75 -7.51
CA MET A 8 -10.97 -17.32 -7.44
C MET A 8 -11.93 -16.54 -6.53
N LYS A 9 -13.23 -16.85 -6.55
CA LYS A 9 -14.21 -16.24 -5.65
C LYS A 9 -13.94 -16.57 -4.18
N GLU A 10 -13.56 -17.82 -3.89
CA GLU A 10 -13.20 -18.26 -2.54
C GLU A 10 -11.91 -17.59 -2.03
N GLN A 11 -10.93 -17.39 -2.90
CA GLN A 11 -9.71 -16.64 -2.55
C GLN A 11 -10.04 -15.18 -2.21
N VAL A 12 -10.89 -14.52 -3.00
CA VAL A 12 -11.34 -13.15 -2.71
C VAL A 12 -12.12 -13.11 -1.39
N ARG A 13 -12.99 -14.08 -1.11
CA ARG A 13 -13.69 -14.20 0.18
C ARG A 13 -12.70 -14.32 1.33
N SER A 14 -11.71 -15.20 1.22
CA SER A 14 -10.70 -15.41 2.26
C SER A 14 -9.93 -14.12 2.56
N ALA A 15 -9.52 -13.41 1.50
CA ALA A 15 -8.87 -12.11 1.62
C ALA A 15 -9.79 -11.04 2.23
N LEU A 16 -11.08 -11.03 1.88
CA LEU A 16 -12.07 -10.09 2.45
C LEU A 16 -12.31 -10.37 3.94
N ILE A 17 -12.35 -11.63 4.36
CA ILE A 17 -12.48 -12.01 5.78
C ILE A 17 -11.27 -11.51 6.57
N ALA A 18 -10.07 -11.71 6.04
CA ALA A 18 -8.84 -11.18 6.64
C ALA A 18 -8.89 -9.65 6.74
N TYR A 19 -9.28 -8.96 5.65
CA TYR A 19 -9.45 -7.51 5.64
C TYR A 19 -10.48 -7.02 6.67
N ARG A 20 -11.66 -7.65 6.75
CA ARG A 20 -12.72 -7.31 7.71
C ARG A 20 -12.28 -7.50 9.16
N SER A 21 -11.30 -8.36 9.43
CA SER A 21 -10.76 -8.55 10.79
C SER A 21 -10.01 -7.32 11.33
N ASN A 22 -9.62 -6.40 10.45
CA ASN A 22 -9.03 -5.10 10.83
C ASN A 22 -10.06 -4.09 11.34
N TYR A 23 -11.36 -4.39 11.22
CA TYR A 23 -12.42 -3.49 11.67
C TYR A 23 -13.22 -4.13 12.82
N PRO A 24 -13.63 -3.31 13.81
CA PRO A 24 -14.43 -3.82 14.93
C PRO A 24 -15.77 -4.43 14.50
N THR A 25 -16.39 -3.88 13.45
CA THR A 25 -17.69 -4.32 12.93
C THR A 25 -17.67 -4.47 11.43
N LEU A 26 -18.58 -5.28 10.90
CA LEU A 26 -18.76 -5.46 9.46
C LEU A 26 -19.14 -4.16 8.76
N ASN A 27 -20.00 -3.35 9.40
CA ASN A 27 -20.42 -2.06 8.83
C ASN A 27 -19.24 -1.11 8.66
N ARG A 28 -18.28 -1.09 9.59
CA ARG A 28 -17.06 -0.27 9.45
C ARG A 28 -16.17 -0.75 8.32
N ALA A 29 -16.03 -2.07 8.16
CA ALA A 29 -15.32 -2.62 7.00
C ALA A 29 -16.03 -2.26 5.68
N ALA A 30 -17.36 -2.28 5.64
CA ALA A 30 -18.11 -1.88 4.46
C ALA A 30 -17.96 -0.38 4.15
N GLU A 31 -17.98 0.50 5.17
CA GLU A 31 -17.78 1.94 5.01
C GLU A 31 -16.41 2.27 4.37
N SER A 32 -15.39 1.45 4.65
CA SER A 32 -14.06 1.59 4.04
C SER A 32 -14.00 1.18 2.56
N LEU A 33 -15.00 0.44 2.07
CA LEU A 33 -15.07 -0.07 0.70
C LEU A 33 -16.03 0.77 -0.15
N GLN A 34 -15.46 1.49 -1.11
CA GLN A 34 -16.20 2.37 -2.01
C GLN A 34 -17.18 1.59 -2.89
N GLY A 35 -18.46 1.97 -2.81
CA GLY A 35 -19.51 1.40 -3.64
C GLY A 35 -19.79 -0.07 -3.33
N VAL A 36 -19.54 -0.49 -2.08
CA VAL A 36 -19.83 -1.84 -1.57
C VAL A 36 -20.71 -1.71 -0.34
N SER A 37 -21.91 -2.31 -0.38
CA SER A 37 -22.83 -2.24 0.76
C SER A 37 -22.45 -3.21 1.87
N SER A 38 -22.85 -2.93 3.12
CA SER A 38 -22.73 -3.90 4.22
C SER A 38 -23.41 -5.24 3.91
N ALA A 39 -24.53 -5.22 3.18
CA ALA A 39 -25.21 -6.43 2.77
C ALA A 39 -24.33 -7.28 1.82
N THR A 40 -23.67 -6.63 0.85
CA THR A 40 -22.73 -7.29 -0.08
C THR A 40 -21.54 -7.90 0.66
N VAL A 41 -20.92 -7.16 1.58
CA VAL A 41 -19.81 -7.67 2.40
C VAL A 41 -20.26 -8.88 3.24
N SER A 42 -21.45 -8.80 3.84
CA SER A 42 -22.03 -9.90 4.63
C SER A 42 -22.30 -11.15 3.79
N GLN A 43 -22.92 -11.01 2.62
CA GLN A 43 -23.19 -12.13 1.72
C GLN A 43 -21.88 -12.82 1.29
N LEU A 44 -20.87 -12.04 0.89
CA LEU A 44 -19.60 -12.56 0.41
C LEU A 44 -18.81 -13.28 1.52
N CYS A 45 -18.74 -12.71 2.73
CA CYS A 45 -18.13 -13.36 3.90
C CYS A 45 -18.83 -14.69 4.26
N ASN A 46 -20.14 -14.77 4.06
CA ASN A 46 -20.95 -15.97 4.32
C ASN A 46 -20.98 -16.98 3.17
N GLY A 47 -20.21 -16.77 2.09
CA GLY A 47 -20.13 -17.70 0.96
C GLY A 47 -21.35 -17.68 0.04
N LYS A 48 -22.18 -16.64 0.09
CA LYS A 48 -23.38 -16.48 -0.75
C LYS A 48 -23.03 -15.64 -1.97
N TYR A 49 -22.75 -16.31 -3.09
CA TYR A 49 -22.19 -15.67 -4.30
C TYR A 49 -23.22 -15.45 -5.41
N GLU A 50 -24.41 -16.02 -5.30
CA GLU A 50 -25.41 -16.16 -6.37
C GLU A 50 -25.90 -14.81 -6.90
N LEU A 51 -25.95 -13.80 -6.02
CA LEU A 51 -26.42 -12.45 -6.33
C LEU A 51 -25.28 -11.44 -6.48
N ILE A 52 -24.03 -11.88 -6.44
CA ILE A 52 -22.86 -11.00 -6.51
C ILE A 52 -22.20 -11.17 -7.88
N SER A 53 -22.18 -10.08 -8.65
CA SER A 53 -21.55 -10.06 -9.96
C SER A 53 -20.03 -10.22 -9.87
N ASP A 54 -19.41 -10.77 -10.91
CA ASP A 54 -17.95 -10.87 -11.00
C ASP A 54 -17.28 -9.48 -10.94
N GLU A 55 -17.94 -8.44 -11.47
CA GLU A 55 -17.48 -7.05 -11.34
C GLU A 55 -17.36 -6.62 -9.88
N MET A 56 -18.33 -6.99 -9.03
CA MET A 56 -18.29 -6.67 -7.60
C MET A 56 -17.14 -7.42 -6.89
N PHE A 57 -16.87 -8.68 -7.26
CA PHE A 57 -15.70 -9.41 -6.76
C PHE A 57 -14.40 -8.70 -7.14
N VAL A 58 -14.24 -8.29 -8.41
CA VAL A 58 -13.05 -7.56 -8.88
C VAL A 58 -12.91 -6.22 -8.17
N ARG A 59 -14.03 -5.50 -7.96
CA ARG A 59 -14.05 -4.22 -7.24
C ARG A 59 -13.56 -4.38 -5.80
N ILE A 60 -14.06 -5.38 -5.08
CA ILE A 60 -13.65 -5.67 -3.70
C ILE A 60 -12.18 -6.09 -3.67
N ALA A 61 -11.78 -7.05 -4.52
CA ALA A 61 -10.42 -7.54 -4.62
C ALA A 61 -9.41 -6.39 -4.82
N THR A 62 -9.72 -5.49 -5.74
CA THR A 62 -8.87 -4.31 -6.03
C THR A 62 -8.70 -3.42 -4.80
N GLN A 63 -9.78 -3.12 -4.07
CA GLN A 63 -9.73 -2.23 -2.91
C GLN A 63 -9.01 -2.84 -1.70
N ILE A 64 -9.15 -4.16 -1.49
CA ILE A 64 -8.44 -4.86 -0.41
C ILE A 64 -6.99 -5.19 -0.78
N GLY A 65 -6.56 -4.92 -2.02
CA GLY A 65 -5.20 -5.19 -2.51
C GLY A 65 -4.96 -6.66 -2.87
N PHE A 66 -6.03 -7.41 -3.17
CA PHE A 66 -5.94 -8.78 -3.66
C PHE A 66 -5.66 -8.76 -5.17
N ALA A 67 -4.60 -9.45 -5.58
CA ALA A 67 -4.26 -9.64 -6.99
C ALA A 67 -4.59 -11.07 -7.41
N PHE A 68 -5.19 -11.21 -8.59
CA PHE A 68 -5.48 -12.51 -9.20
C PHE A 68 -4.26 -13.14 -9.90
N ASP A 69 -3.11 -12.46 -9.92
CA ASP A 69 -1.88 -12.97 -10.52
C ASP A 69 -1.10 -13.85 -9.53
N SER A 70 -0.41 -14.87 -10.04
CA SER A 70 0.43 -15.75 -9.23
C SER A 70 1.83 -15.14 -8.99
N TRP A 71 1.87 -13.86 -8.63
CA TRP A 71 3.14 -13.19 -8.33
C TRP A 71 3.56 -13.51 -6.89
N ASN A 72 4.73 -14.11 -6.74
CA ASN A 72 5.28 -14.41 -5.42
C ASN A 72 6.12 -13.22 -4.95
N LEU A 73 5.73 -12.67 -3.79
CA LEU A 73 6.49 -11.63 -3.12
C LEU A 73 7.78 -12.22 -2.55
N HIS A 74 8.91 -11.57 -2.83
CA HIS A 74 10.20 -11.89 -2.22
C HIS A 74 10.59 -10.80 -1.23
N GLU A 75 10.91 -11.21 0.00
CA GLU A 75 11.32 -10.30 1.08
C GLU A 75 12.83 -9.98 0.99
N GLY A 76 13.19 -9.19 -0.01
CA GLY A 76 14.54 -8.65 -0.18
C GLY A 76 14.93 -7.65 0.90
N LYS A 77 16.14 -7.09 0.80
CA LYS A 77 16.68 -6.14 1.80
C LYS A 77 15.78 -4.91 1.99
N THR A 78 15.45 -4.21 0.91
CA THR A 78 14.60 -3.01 0.93
C THR A 78 13.24 -3.28 1.57
N PHE A 79 12.63 -4.44 1.28
CA PHE A 79 11.35 -4.83 1.86
C PHE A 79 11.44 -4.96 3.39
N LYS A 80 12.48 -5.63 3.89
CA LYS A 80 12.73 -5.82 5.33
C LYS A 80 12.97 -4.49 6.04
N GLU A 81 13.72 -3.57 5.43
CA GLU A 81 13.96 -2.23 5.98
C GLU A 81 12.65 -1.42 6.10
N ILE A 82 11.79 -1.44 5.09
CA ILE A 82 10.49 -0.77 5.13
C ILE A 82 9.59 -1.41 6.19
N THR A 83 9.49 -2.75 6.21
CA THR A 83 8.70 -3.48 7.21
C THR A 83 9.20 -3.21 8.63
N PHE A 84 10.52 -3.11 8.84
CA PHE A 84 11.11 -2.72 10.11
C PHE A 84 10.64 -1.32 10.54
N ALA A 85 10.77 -0.31 9.67
CA ALA A 85 10.35 1.05 9.95
C ALA A 85 8.83 1.17 10.22
N LEU A 86 8.00 0.43 9.48
CA LEU A 86 6.55 0.35 9.72
C LEU A 86 6.25 -0.25 11.10
N SER A 87 6.94 -1.32 11.46
CA SER A 87 6.74 -2.03 12.73
C SER A 87 7.18 -1.22 13.93
N ASP A 88 8.33 -0.56 13.82
CA ASP A 88 8.85 0.35 14.83
C ASP A 88 7.87 1.51 15.08
N ALA A 89 7.39 2.15 14.00
CA ALA A 89 6.40 3.21 14.10
C ALA A 89 5.08 2.75 14.72
N GLN A 90 4.59 1.57 14.34
CA GLN A 90 3.36 1.01 14.89
C GLN A 90 3.47 0.75 16.39
N ALA A 91 4.59 0.16 16.82
CA ALA A 91 4.84 -0.24 18.20
C ALA A 91 5.08 0.96 19.13
N TYR A 92 5.88 1.93 18.69
CA TYR A 92 6.35 3.04 19.53
C TYR A 92 5.66 4.38 19.28
N LYS A 93 4.66 4.42 18.40
CA LYS A 93 3.84 5.62 18.14
C LYS A 93 4.66 6.78 17.57
N ASN A 94 5.74 6.46 16.87
CA ASN A 94 6.61 7.45 16.28
C ASN A 94 6.13 7.87 14.88
N VAL A 95 6.73 8.95 14.37
CA VAL A 95 6.56 9.38 12.99
C VAL A 95 7.84 9.07 12.24
N THR A 96 7.74 8.28 11.18
CA THR A 96 8.87 7.95 10.32
C THR A 96 8.57 8.34 8.88
N TRP A 97 9.52 9.00 8.21
CA TRP A 97 9.40 9.31 6.79
C TRP A 97 10.40 8.47 6.00
N ILE A 98 9.88 7.44 5.35
CA ILE A 98 10.67 6.50 4.56
C ILE A 98 10.87 7.07 3.15
N VAL A 99 12.12 7.13 2.72
CA VAL A 99 12.53 7.65 1.42
C VAL A 99 13.29 6.59 0.66
N GLY A 100 12.94 6.41 -0.60
CA GLY A 100 13.72 5.61 -1.53
C GLY A 100 13.26 5.80 -2.97
N ASP A 101 13.98 5.18 -3.89
CA ASP A 101 13.76 5.37 -5.32
C ASP A 101 12.37 4.93 -5.81
N ALA A 102 11.94 5.50 -6.92
CA ALA A 102 10.75 5.02 -7.61
C ALA A 102 10.95 3.56 -8.04
N GLY A 103 9.96 2.71 -7.80
CA GLY A 103 10.04 1.30 -8.19
C GLY A 103 10.81 0.38 -7.23
N CYS A 104 11.32 0.86 -6.09
CA CYS A 104 12.03 0.01 -5.12
C CYS A 104 11.14 -0.88 -4.22
N GLY A 105 9.81 -0.76 -4.33
CA GLY A 105 8.85 -1.63 -3.63
C GLY A 105 8.18 -1.05 -2.38
N LYS A 106 8.32 0.25 -2.07
CA LYS A 106 7.63 0.95 -0.95
C LYS A 106 6.14 0.61 -0.83
N THR A 107 5.38 0.88 -1.89
CA THR A 107 3.93 0.61 -1.95
C THR A 107 3.62 -0.86 -1.70
N THR A 108 4.39 -1.78 -2.29
CA THR A 108 4.19 -3.22 -2.12
C THR A 108 4.43 -3.64 -0.67
N ALA A 109 5.49 -3.13 -0.03
CA ALA A 109 5.77 -3.40 1.37
C ALA A 109 4.65 -2.89 2.30
N ALA A 110 4.15 -1.68 2.07
CA ALA A 110 3.06 -1.12 2.87
C ALA A 110 1.73 -1.88 2.72
N ILE A 111 1.37 -2.28 1.50
CA ILE A 111 0.16 -3.07 1.24
C ILE A 111 0.28 -4.45 1.91
N GLU A 112 1.45 -5.09 1.81
CA GLU A 112 1.69 -6.39 2.44
C GLU A 112 1.69 -6.27 3.98
N TYR A 113 2.28 -5.20 4.51
CA TYR A 113 2.26 -4.91 5.94
C TYR A 113 0.83 -4.77 6.45
N ARG A 114 -0.01 -4.00 5.74
CA ARG A 114 -1.46 -3.87 6.03
C ARG A 114 -2.20 -5.20 6.00
N ARG A 115 -1.81 -6.10 5.11
CA ARG A 115 -2.44 -7.43 4.96
C ARG A 115 -2.11 -8.36 6.12
N THR A 116 -0.91 -8.22 6.68
CA THR A 116 -0.34 -9.14 7.68
C THR A 116 -0.42 -8.61 9.12
N HIS A 117 -0.68 -7.31 9.30
CA HIS A 117 -0.76 -6.64 10.60
C HIS A 117 -2.11 -5.95 10.81
N ARG A 118 -2.56 -5.89 12.07
CA ARG A 118 -3.83 -5.26 12.43
C ARG A 118 -3.69 -3.75 12.58
N ASN A 119 -4.81 -3.04 12.43
CA ASN A 119 -4.93 -1.59 12.68
C ASN A 119 -3.97 -0.73 11.84
N VAL A 120 -3.66 -1.18 10.63
CA VAL A 120 -2.86 -0.45 9.63
C VAL A 120 -3.80 0.18 8.61
N PHE A 121 -3.75 1.50 8.48
CA PHE A 121 -4.57 2.26 7.55
C PHE A 121 -3.69 2.85 6.46
N TYR A 122 -3.96 2.48 5.22
CA TYR A 122 -3.17 2.88 4.06
C TYR A 122 -3.92 3.98 3.29
N ILE A 123 -3.27 5.12 3.10
CA ILE A 123 -3.78 6.28 2.38
C ILE A 123 -2.82 6.56 1.22
N LEU A 124 -3.31 6.46 -0.02
CA LEU A 124 -2.56 6.89 -1.19
C LEU A 124 -2.76 8.40 -1.40
N CYS A 125 -1.67 9.15 -1.34
CA CYS A 125 -1.70 10.60 -1.54
C CYS A 125 -1.62 10.95 -3.03
N SER A 126 -2.22 12.08 -3.41
CA SER A 126 -2.18 12.60 -4.77
C SER A 126 -2.01 14.12 -4.78
N GLU A 127 -1.57 14.68 -5.91
CA GLU A 127 -1.32 16.13 -6.04
C GLU A 127 -2.61 16.96 -6.03
N ASP A 128 -3.71 16.39 -6.52
CA ASP A 128 -5.04 17.01 -6.56
C ASP A 128 -5.79 16.91 -5.23
N MET A 129 -5.24 16.17 -4.26
CA MET A 129 -5.85 15.98 -2.95
C MET A 129 -5.91 17.28 -2.16
N ARG A 130 -7.14 17.74 -1.89
CA ARG A 130 -7.40 18.89 -1.02
C ARG A 130 -7.60 18.44 0.42
N ARG A 131 -7.68 19.40 1.35
CA ARG A 131 -7.92 19.10 2.78
C ARG A 131 -9.19 18.27 3.01
N SER A 132 -10.25 18.55 2.25
CA SER A 132 -11.50 17.79 2.32
C SER A 132 -11.31 16.33 1.95
N ASP A 133 -10.58 16.09 0.88
CA ASP A 133 -10.35 14.76 0.32
C ASP A 133 -9.45 13.95 1.24
N PHE A 134 -8.41 14.59 1.79
CA PHE A 134 -7.50 13.96 2.76
C PHE A 134 -8.23 13.47 4.01
N VAL A 135 -9.11 14.29 4.60
CA VAL A 135 -9.90 13.88 5.77
C VAL A 135 -10.90 12.79 5.41
N ARG A 136 -11.59 12.91 4.26
CA ARG A 136 -12.52 11.88 3.79
C ARG A 136 -11.83 10.54 3.58
N GLU A 137 -10.62 10.56 3.02
CA GLU A 137 -9.85 9.34 2.79
C GLU A 137 -9.40 8.71 4.12
N ILE A 138 -8.91 9.49 5.08
CA ILE A 138 -8.60 8.97 6.43
C ILE A 138 -9.84 8.37 7.08
N ALA A 139 -10.97 9.10 7.08
CA ALA A 139 -12.21 8.63 7.69
C ALA A 139 -12.69 7.33 7.05
N LYS A 140 -12.69 7.27 5.72
CA LYS A 140 -13.02 6.07 4.95
C LYS A 140 -12.11 4.90 5.30
N GLN A 141 -10.79 5.06 5.26
CA GLN A 141 -9.85 3.96 5.56
C GLN A 141 -10.01 3.44 7.00
N VAL A 142 -10.39 4.29 7.96
CA VAL A 142 -10.65 3.90 9.35
C VAL A 142 -12.04 3.26 9.52
N GLY A 143 -12.93 3.40 8.53
CA GLY A 143 -14.33 2.98 8.60
C GLY A 143 -15.19 3.93 9.45
N ALA A 144 -14.80 5.20 9.53
CA ALA A 144 -15.57 6.26 10.16
C ALA A 144 -16.63 6.82 9.19
N PRO A 145 -17.79 7.28 9.69
CA PRO A 145 -18.86 7.81 8.84
C PRO A 145 -18.39 8.99 7.97
N THR A 146 -18.68 8.90 6.67
CA THR A 146 -18.27 9.91 5.67
C THR A 146 -19.41 10.81 5.17
N ASP A 147 -20.63 10.55 5.64
CA ASP A 147 -21.89 11.23 5.31
C ASP A 147 -22.04 12.61 5.97
N THR A 148 -21.28 12.88 7.03
CA THR A 148 -21.25 14.19 7.68
C THR A 148 -20.80 15.30 6.72
N THR A 149 -21.54 16.42 6.71
CA THR A 149 -21.19 17.60 5.88
C THR A 149 -20.04 18.40 6.48
N ASN A 150 -19.86 18.33 7.81
CA ASN A 150 -18.80 19.03 8.52
C ASN A 150 -17.50 18.23 8.54
N LEU A 151 -16.48 18.77 7.86
CA LEU A 151 -15.16 18.16 7.76
C LEU A 151 -14.47 17.97 9.11
N ARG A 152 -14.71 18.88 10.06
CA ARG A 152 -14.10 18.81 11.39
C ARG A 152 -14.63 17.62 12.18
N ASP A 153 -15.95 17.43 12.16
CA ASP A 153 -16.61 16.34 12.88
C ASP A 153 -16.21 14.98 12.29
N MET A 154 -16.10 14.91 10.95
CA MET A 154 -15.57 13.73 10.26
C MET A 154 -14.16 13.37 10.72
N LEU A 155 -13.27 14.36 10.79
CA LEU A 155 -11.91 14.14 11.26
C LEU A 155 -11.87 13.74 12.74
N GLU A 156 -12.68 14.38 13.58
CA GLU A 156 -12.76 14.06 15.01
C GLU A 156 -13.28 12.64 15.25
N ASN A 157 -14.28 12.20 14.48
CA ASN A 157 -14.75 10.81 14.50
C ASN A 157 -13.65 9.82 14.07
N ALA A 158 -12.94 10.11 12.98
CA ALA A 158 -11.84 9.26 12.51
C ALA A 158 -10.71 9.15 13.54
N ILE A 159 -10.27 10.29 14.09
CA ILE A 159 -9.23 10.34 15.13
C ILE A 159 -9.68 9.59 16.38
N SER A 160 -10.90 9.83 16.86
CA SER A 160 -11.46 9.12 18.01
C SER A 160 -11.41 7.60 17.80
N MET A 161 -11.86 7.13 16.63
CA MET A 161 -11.80 5.72 16.28
C MET A 161 -10.37 5.16 16.25
N ILE A 162 -9.41 5.88 15.67
CA ILE A 162 -8.00 5.50 15.67
C ILE A 162 -7.49 5.35 17.11
N SER A 163 -7.74 6.34 17.98
CA SER A 163 -7.19 6.39 19.33
C SER A 163 -7.68 5.27 20.26
N PHE A 164 -8.81 4.62 19.95
CA PHE A 164 -9.30 3.45 20.70
C PHE A 164 -8.70 2.12 20.25
N LEU A 165 -7.96 2.08 19.14
CA LEU A 165 -7.38 0.84 18.63
C LEU A 165 -6.08 0.50 19.36
N GLY A 166 -5.81 -0.80 19.47
CA GLY A 166 -4.53 -1.31 19.94
C GLY A 166 -3.46 -1.13 18.87
N ASN A 167 -2.47 -0.31 19.15
CA ASN A 167 -1.35 -0.05 18.25
C ASN A 167 -1.70 0.34 16.79
N PRO A 168 -2.48 1.41 16.52
CA PRO A 168 -2.76 1.82 15.14
C PRO A 168 -1.55 2.42 14.43
N LEU A 169 -1.54 2.30 13.10
CA LEU A 169 -0.56 2.86 12.17
C LEU A 169 -1.27 3.53 10.98
N LEU A 170 -0.96 4.79 10.72
CA LEU A 170 -1.33 5.47 9.48
C LEU A 170 -0.15 5.44 8.50
N VAL A 171 -0.37 4.94 7.28
CA VAL A 171 0.64 4.92 6.21
C VAL A 171 0.17 5.81 5.07
N PHE A 172 0.90 6.89 4.83
CA PHE A 172 0.69 7.84 3.73
C PHE A 172 1.66 7.54 2.60
N ASP A 173 1.20 6.83 1.56
CA ASP A 173 2.00 6.56 0.37
C ASP A 173 1.97 7.75 -0.60
N GLU A 174 3.06 7.95 -1.33
CA GLU A 174 3.32 9.14 -2.17
C GLU A 174 3.17 10.47 -1.41
N GLY A 175 3.58 10.50 -0.15
CA GLY A 175 3.44 11.66 0.74
C GLY A 175 4.05 12.96 0.19
N ASP A 176 5.05 12.86 -0.69
CA ASP A 176 5.69 13.98 -1.36
C ASP A 176 4.80 14.74 -2.34
N LYS A 177 3.67 14.15 -2.74
CA LYS A 177 2.67 14.77 -3.62
C LYS A 177 1.68 15.68 -2.90
N LEU A 178 1.50 15.54 -1.58
CA LEU A 178 0.52 16.34 -0.85
C LEU A 178 0.85 17.84 -0.94
N THR A 179 -0.15 18.69 -1.14
CA THR A 179 0.05 20.15 -1.21
C THR A 179 0.54 20.73 0.13
N ASP A 180 1.17 21.91 0.10
CA ASP A 180 1.58 22.64 1.32
C ASP A 180 0.40 22.89 2.28
N SER A 181 -0.80 23.04 1.72
CA SER A 181 -2.04 23.22 2.49
C SER A 181 -2.43 21.98 3.29
N VAL A 182 -2.21 20.77 2.74
CA VAL A 182 -2.45 19.50 3.42
C VAL A 182 -1.31 19.17 4.38
N PHE A 183 -0.05 19.45 4.03
CA PHE A 183 1.10 19.35 4.94
C PHE A 183 0.87 20.13 6.24
N ASN A 184 0.40 21.37 6.14
CA ASN A 184 0.07 22.19 7.31
C ASN A 184 -1.09 21.60 8.12
N TYR A 185 -2.02 20.92 7.47
CA TYR A 185 -3.16 20.31 8.15
C TYR A 185 -2.78 19.00 8.85
N PHE A 186 -1.83 18.24 8.29
CA PHE A 186 -1.23 17.07 8.91
C PHE A 186 -0.67 17.38 10.31
N ILE A 187 -0.15 18.59 10.52
CA ILE A 187 0.32 19.08 11.83
C ILE A 187 -0.77 18.96 12.90
N SER A 188 -2.00 19.34 12.54
CA SER A 188 -3.14 19.26 13.45
C SER A 188 -3.57 17.80 13.71
N ILE A 189 -3.46 16.94 12.71
CA ILE A 189 -3.77 15.51 12.83
C ILE A 189 -2.76 14.83 13.74
N TYR A 190 -1.46 15.05 13.50
CA TYR A 190 -0.40 14.51 14.35
C TYR A 190 -0.61 14.88 15.81
N ASN A 191 -0.83 16.16 16.13
CA ASN A 191 -0.97 16.60 17.53
C ASN A 191 -2.11 15.89 18.27
N ARG A 192 -3.15 15.44 17.55
CA ARG A 192 -4.29 14.72 18.14
C ARG A 192 -4.05 13.21 18.24
N LEU A 193 -3.07 12.69 17.51
CA LEU A 193 -2.71 11.27 17.47
C LEU A 193 -1.36 10.97 18.13
N GLU A 194 -0.65 11.98 18.61
CA GLU A 194 0.62 11.85 19.32
C GLU A 194 0.45 10.94 20.53
N GLY A 195 1.31 9.92 20.65
CA GLY A 195 1.22 8.90 21.69
C GLY A 195 0.12 7.85 21.49
N HIS A 196 -0.76 8.00 20.49
CA HIS A 196 -1.85 7.07 20.20
C HIS A 196 -1.60 6.24 18.93
N SER A 197 -1.02 6.84 17.88
CA SER A 197 -0.81 6.19 16.58
C SER A 197 0.61 6.37 16.07
N GLY A 198 1.13 5.31 15.44
CA GLY A 198 2.27 5.45 14.55
C GLY A 198 1.85 6.15 13.28
N ILE A 199 2.77 6.90 12.66
CA ILE A 199 2.55 7.52 11.35
C ILE A 199 3.76 7.29 10.47
N VAL A 200 3.55 6.77 9.27
CA VAL A 200 4.60 6.58 8.28
C VAL A 200 4.25 7.29 6.99
N PHE A 201 5.21 8.04 6.45
CA PHE A 201 5.14 8.53 5.08
C PHE A 201 6.08 7.73 4.20
N LEU A 202 5.64 7.39 2.99
CA LEU A 202 6.46 6.82 1.95
C LEU A 202 6.59 7.85 0.84
N SER A 203 7.82 8.13 0.40
CA SER A 203 8.06 9.13 -0.63
C SER A 203 9.28 8.82 -1.47
N THR A 204 9.40 9.53 -2.59
CA THR A 204 10.63 9.59 -3.37
C THR A 204 11.62 10.60 -2.77
N ASP A 205 12.88 10.60 -3.22
CA ASP A 205 13.91 11.56 -2.79
C ASP A 205 13.55 13.03 -3.02
N TYR A 206 12.53 13.32 -3.83
CA TYR A 206 11.99 14.66 -3.99
C TYR A 206 11.61 15.31 -2.65
N ILE A 207 11.13 14.53 -1.68
CA ILE A 207 10.73 15.09 -0.37
C ILE A 207 11.87 15.76 0.38
N LYS A 208 13.10 15.23 0.28
CA LYS A 208 14.26 15.79 0.99
C LYS A 208 14.54 17.20 0.49
N ARG A 209 14.62 17.36 -0.84
CA ARG A 209 14.79 18.67 -1.50
C ARG A 209 13.65 19.63 -1.16
N ARG A 210 12.42 19.13 -1.14
CA ARG A 210 11.24 19.93 -0.77
C ARG A 210 11.31 20.40 0.68
N MET A 211 11.72 19.51 1.60
CA MET A 211 11.91 19.82 3.02
C MET A 211 13.00 20.87 3.22
N GLU A 212 14.17 20.69 2.60
CA GLU A 212 15.28 21.64 2.65
C GLU A 212 14.88 23.02 2.15
N ALA A 213 14.22 23.09 0.99
CA ALA A 213 13.70 24.34 0.45
C ALA A 213 12.69 24.99 1.40
N GLY A 214 11.76 24.20 1.95
CA GLY A 214 10.76 24.69 2.91
C GLY A 214 11.39 25.29 4.18
N LEU A 215 12.44 24.66 4.70
CA LEU A 215 13.20 25.17 5.86
C LEU A 215 13.99 26.43 5.50
N ARG A 216 14.70 26.42 4.36
CA ARG A 216 15.50 27.56 3.89
C ARG A 216 14.67 28.83 3.70
N TYR A 217 13.47 28.70 3.14
CA TYR A 217 12.56 29.82 2.89
C TYR A 217 11.58 30.07 4.05
N ASN A 218 11.76 29.41 5.21
CA ASN A 218 10.89 29.52 6.38
C ASN A 218 9.40 29.36 6.04
N LYS A 219 9.08 28.42 5.16
CA LYS A 219 7.70 28.10 4.81
C LYS A 219 6.98 27.55 6.05
N LYS A 220 5.76 28.05 6.28
CA LYS A 220 4.90 27.60 7.38
C LYS A 220 4.76 26.07 7.39
N GLY A 221 4.89 25.45 8.56
CA GLY A 221 4.69 24.02 8.78
C GLY A 221 5.95 23.16 8.62
N TYR A 222 6.89 23.54 7.76
CA TYR A 222 8.05 22.70 7.43
C TYR A 222 8.98 22.47 8.63
N LYS A 223 9.17 23.48 9.48
CA LYS A 223 9.97 23.34 10.72
C LYS A 223 9.33 22.34 11.69
N GLU A 224 8.01 22.38 11.84
CA GLU A 224 7.26 21.47 12.71
C GLU A 224 7.27 20.04 12.18
N ILE A 225 7.04 19.86 10.88
CA ILE A 225 7.08 18.54 10.24
C ILE A 225 8.47 17.93 10.36
N ASN A 226 9.53 18.69 10.06
CA ASN A 226 10.90 18.24 10.22
C ASN A 226 11.19 17.84 11.68
N SER A 227 10.65 18.57 12.66
CA SER A 227 10.80 18.22 14.08
C SER A 227 10.12 16.90 14.43
N ARG A 228 8.93 16.62 13.90
CA ARG A 228 8.14 15.41 14.23
C ARG A 228 8.73 14.13 13.70
N ILE A 229 9.38 14.20 12.53
CA ILE A 229 10.12 13.06 11.97
C ILE A 229 11.49 12.89 12.63
N GLY A 230 11.77 13.59 13.74
CA GLY A 230 13.08 13.53 14.41
C GLY A 230 14.21 14.17 13.61
N ARG A 231 13.88 15.05 12.66
CA ARG A 231 14.82 15.71 11.73
C ARG A 231 15.65 14.74 10.89
N ARG A 232 15.15 13.53 10.68
CA ARG A 232 15.84 12.49 9.93
C ARG A 232 14.86 11.70 9.07
N PHE A 233 15.25 11.46 7.82
CA PHE A 233 14.56 10.53 6.94
C PHE A 233 15.08 9.11 7.17
N PHE A 234 14.21 8.12 6.98
CA PHE A 234 14.61 6.72 6.94
C PHE A 234 14.89 6.35 5.48
N ASP A 235 16.17 6.34 5.12
CA ASP A 235 16.61 6.02 3.77
C ASP A 235 16.69 4.52 3.57
N VAL A 236 15.93 3.99 2.61
CA VAL A 236 15.99 2.57 2.27
C VAL A 236 17.11 2.32 1.27
N SER A 237 17.75 1.15 1.40
CA SER A 237 18.77 0.70 0.49
C SER A 237 18.21 0.55 -0.93
N PRO A 238 19.01 0.90 -1.97
CA PRO A 238 18.62 0.63 -3.35
C PRO A 238 18.48 -0.86 -3.58
N THR A 239 17.63 -1.24 -4.54
CA THR A 239 17.44 -2.63 -4.92
C THR A 239 18.71 -3.16 -5.58
N GLU A 240 19.24 -4.27 -5.07
CA GLU A 240 20.45 -4.91 -5.60
C GLU A 240 20.12 -5.99 -6.64
N GLN A 241 21.10 -6.31 -7.48
CA GLN A 241 20.98 -7.37 -8.50
C GLN A 241 20.78 -8.75 -7.86
N THR A 242 21.32 -8.96 -6.66
CA THR A 242 21.14 -10.15 -5.82
C THR A 242 19.68 -10.33 -5.43
N ASP A 243 18.99 -9.27 -5.02
CA ASP A 243 17.55 -9.29 -4.73
C ASP A 243 16.74 -9.64 -6.00
N ILE A 244 17.10 -9.06 -7.16
CA ILE A 244 16.42 -9.33 -8.44
C ILE A 244 16.58 -10.79 -8.86
N TYR A 245 17.77 -11.36 -8.69
CA TYR A 245 18.02 -12.77 -8.94
C TYR A 245 17.10 -13.64 -8.06
N ALA A 246 17.01 -13.34 -6.77
CA ALA A 246 16.13 -14.06 -5.84
C ALA A 246 14.64 -13.88 -6.19
N ILE A 247 14.22 -12.69 -6.65
CA ILE A 247 12.86 -12.45 -7.17
C ILE A 247 12.55 -13.33 -8.38
N CYS A 248 13.50 -13.51 -9.30
CA CYS A 248 13.33 -14.39 -10.46
C CYS A 248 13.08 -15.84 -10.01
N GLN A 249 13.91 -16.34 -9.08
CA GLN A 249 13.78 -17.70 -8.55
C GLN A 249 12.46 -17.89 -7.80
N ALA A 250 12.09 -16.95 -6.92
CA ALA A 250 10.82 -16.98 -6.19
C ALA A 250 9.60 -17.01 -7.13
N ASN A 251 9.74 -16.45 -8.32
CA ASN A 251 8.74 -16.45 -9.37
C ASN A 251 8.93 -17.57 -10.39
N ASN A 252 9.61 -18.67 -10.06
CA ASN A 252 9.77 -19.85 -10.93
C ASN A 252 10.48 -19.56 -12.27
N LEU A 253 11.32 -18.51 -12.34
CA LEU A 253 12.24 -18.29 -13.44
C LEU A 253 13.63 -18.74 -12.98
N THR A 254 14.03 -19.96 -13.36
CA THR A 254 15.24 -20.64 -12.84
C THR A 254 16.33 -20.81 -13.89
N ASP A 255 16.00 -20.69 -15.19
CA ASP A 255 16.99 -20.79 -16.26
C ASP A 255 17.97 -19.60 -16.20
N ARG A 256 19.27 -19.92 -16.30
CA ARG A 256 20.33 -18.91 -16.14
C ARG A 256 20.33 -17.87 -17.25
N ALA A 257 20.05 -18.27 -18.49
CA ALA A 257 20.03 -17.33 -19.62
C ALA A 257 18.83 -16.39 -19.50
N ASP A 258 17.66 -16.91 -19.14
CA ASP A 258 16.46 -16.09 -18.95
C ASP A 258 16.61 -15.10 -17.78
N ILE A 259 17.22 -15.53 -16.66
CA ILE A 259 17.52 -14.65 -15.53
C ILE A 259 18.52 -13.56 -15.93
N GLU A 260 19.59 -13.90 -16.66
CA GLU A 260 20.58 -12.92 -17.10
C GLU A 260 19.96 -11.84 -18.00
N GLU A 261 18.97 -12.20 -18.84
CA GLU A 261 18.21 -11.22 -19.62
C GLU A 261 17.37 -10.29 -18.73
N VAL A 262 16.81 -10.79 -17.63
CA VAL A 262 16.10 -9.94 -16.64
C VAL A 262 17.08 -9.00 -15.94
N LEU A 263 18.23 -9.51 -15.49
CA LEU A 263 19.25 -8.72 -14.81
C LEU A 263 19.82 -7.62 -15.70
N LYS A 264 20.11 -7.92 -16.98
CA LYS A 264 20.55 -6.93 -17.97
C LYS A 264 19.52 -5.83 -18.19
N ASP A 265 18.25 -6.18 -18.33
CA ASP A 265 17.16 -5.21 -18.51
C ASP A 265 16.99 -4.34 -17.27
N ALA A 266 17.08 -4.94 -16.07
CA ALA A 266 17.00 -4.22 -14.81
C ALA A 266 18.15 -3.22 -14.61
N ARG A 267 19.39 -3.58 -14.95
CA ARG A 267 20.55 -2.66 -14.89
C ARG A 267 20.36 -1.41 -15.75
N ARG A 268 19.63 -1.53 -16.87
CA ARG A 268 19.34 -0.40 -17.76
C ARG A 268 18.19 0.49 -17.28
N SER A 269 17.45 0.03 -16.27
CA SER A 269 16.28 0.71 -15.72
C SER A 269 16.44 0.95 -14.21
N ASP A 270 17.67 1.18 -13.75
CA ASP A 270 18.00 1.49 -12.36
C ASP A 270 17.38 0.51 -11.34
N ASN A 271 17.30 -0.78 -11.71
CA ASN A 271 16.73 -1.84 -10.90
C ASN A 271 15.24 -1.65 -10.51
N ASP A 272 14.46 -0.88 -11.27
CA ASP A 272 13.01 -0.71 -11.03
C ASP A 272 12.28 -2.07 -11.03
N LEU A 273 11.70 -2.44 -9.88
CA LEU A 273 11.02 -3.72 -9.70
C LEU A 273 9.77 -3.88 -10.57
N ARG A 274 9.15 -2.77 -11.01
CA ARG A 274 8.04 -2.78 -11.97
C ARG A 274 8.54 -3.21 -13.35
N ARG A 275 9.78 -2.85 -13.71
CA ARG A 275 10.40 -3.33 -14.95
C ARG A 275 10.80 -4.80 -14.83
N VAL A 276 11.38 -5.19 -13.70
CA VAL A 276 11.70 -6.60 -13.37
C VAL A 276 10.47 -7.50 -13.50
N LYS A 277 9.35 -7.14 -12.86
CA LYS A 277 8.08 -7.90 -12.93
C LYS A 277 7.60 -8.08 -14.38
N ARG A 278 7.66 -7.01 -15.19
CA ARG A 278 7.30 -7.06 -16.63
C ARG A 278 8.25 -7.95 -17.43
N CYS A 279 9.54 -7.90 -17.15
CA CYS A 279 10.56 -8.71 -17.82
C CYS A 279 10.38 -10.20 -17.50
N ILE A 280 10.19 -10.57 -16.24
CA ILE A 280 9.90 -11.95 -15.81
C ILE A 280 8.63 -12.46 -16.49
N HIS A 281 7.56 -11.66 -16.50
CA HIS A 281 6.33 -12.03 -17.20
C HIS A 281 6.60 -12.31 -18.69
N ARG A 282 7.35 -11.43 -19.37
CA ARG A 282 7.73 -11.64 -20.78
C ARG A 282 8.48 -12.96 -20.98
N GLN A 283 9.46 -13.27 -20.13
CA GLN A 283 10.22 -14.52 -20.24
C GLN A 283 9.33 -15.75 -20.07
N LYS A 284 8.45 -15.76 -19.06
CA LYS A 284 7.48 -16.84 -18.87
C LYS A 284 6.60 -17.07 -20.11
N ARG A 285 6.11 -16.00 -20.74
CA ARG A 285 5.31 -16.10 -21.97
C ARG A 285 6.10 -16.69 -23.15
N ILE A 286 7.40 -16.38 -23.26
CA ILE A 286 8.28 -16.97 -24.28
C ILE A 286 8.48 -18.46 -24.02
N ILE A 287 8.73 -18.86 -22.77
CA ILE A 287 8.88 -20.26 -22.37
C ILE A 287 7.61 -21.05 -22.71
N GLU A 288 6.43 -20.55 -22.31
CA GLU A 288 5.14 -21.18 -22.62
C GLU A 288 4.92 -21.34 -24.14
N ALA A 289 5.27 -20.31 -24.93
CA ALA A 289 5.13 -20.37 -26.38
C ALA A 289 6.08 -21.39 -27.02
N ARG A 290 7.31 -21.53 -26.50
CA ARG A 290 8.27 -22.56 -26.94
C ARG A 290 7.75 -23.96 -26.61
N MET A 291 7.23 -24.17 -25.40
CA MET A 291 6.66 -25.48 -24.99
C MET A 291 5.47 -25.89 -25.86
N LYS A 292 4.57 -24.95 -26.18
CA LYS A 292 3.42 -25.23 -27.07
C LYS A 292 3.85 -25.62 -28.49
N LYS A 293 4.90 -24.99 -29.03
CA LYS A 293 5.45 -25.34 -30.35
C LYS A 293 6.19 -26.67 -30.35
N GLY A 294 6.86 -27.02 -29.26
CA GLY A 294 7.55 -28.31 -29.10
C GLY A 294 6.59 -29.50 -28.98
N GLY A 295 5.48 -29.33 -28.27
CA GLY A 295 4.46 -30.38 -28.09
C GLY A 295 3.45 -30.53 -29.24
N SER A 296 3.66 -29.84 -30.37
CA SER A 296 2.82 -29.99 -31.58
C SER A 296 3.46 -30.88 -32.66
N ASN A 297 4.64 -31.44 -32.37
CA ASN A 297 5.43 -32.29 -33.27
C ASN A 297 5.54 -33.76 -32.77
N GLU A 298 4.71 -34.16 -31.82
CA GLU A 298 4.48 -35.56 -31.41
C GLU A 298 3.01 -35.92 -31.66
#